data_AF-A0A5J4PW45-F1
#
_entry.id   AF-A0A5J4PW45-F1
#
_cell.length_a   1.000
_cell.length_b   1.000
_cell.length_c   1.000
_cell.angle_alpha   90.00
_cell.angle_beta   90.00
_cell.angle_gamma   90.00
#
_symmetry.space_group_name_H-M   'P 1'
#
loop_
_entity.id
_entity.type
_entity.pdbx_description
1 polymer ?
#
loop_
_entity_poly.entity_id
_entity_poly.type
_entity_poly.pdbx_seq_one_letter_code
_entity_poly.pdbx_strand_id
1 'polypeptide(L)' 'MLNKIIKYFLENRLITILLLIILVVWGLSSAPFNWHGGLLPRNPVPVDAIPDIGENQQIVATEWMGR' A
#
# COMPACT_ATOMS: atom_id res chain seq x y z
N MET A 1 4.42 -11.18 -27.89
CA MET A 1 3.44 -11.32 -26.79
C MET A 1 2.94 -9.97 -26.29
N LEU A 2 3.82 -9.01 -25.97
CA LEU A 2 3.45 -7.66 -25.52
C LEU A 2 2.45 -6.93 -26.45
N ASN A 3 2.69 -6.93 -27.76
CA ASN A 3 1.80 -6.29 -28.74
C ASN A 3 0.36 -6.86 -28.71
N LYS A 4 0.21 -8.15 -28.38
CA LYS A 4 -1.11 -8.79 -28.27
C LYS A 4 -1.86 -8.28 -27.02
N ILE A 5 -1.14 -8.10 -25.91
CA ILE A 5 -1.68 -7.54 -24.67
C ILE A 5 -2.10 -6.09 -24.88
N ILE A 6 -1.23 -5.27 -25.47
CA ILE A 6 -1.54 -3.86 -25.78
C ILE A 6 -2.76 -3.76 -26.69
N LYS A 7 -2.80 -4.58 -27.75
CA LYS A 7 -3.95 -4.62 -28.68
C LYS A 7 -5.25 -5.00 -27.97
N TYR A 8 -5.22 -5.95 -27.04
CA TYR A 8 -6.38 -6.34 -26.25
C TYR A 8 -6.97 -5.14 -25.47
N PHE A 9 -6.15 -4.37 -24.77
CA PHE A 9 -6.62 -3.20 -24.02
C PHE A 9 -7.09 -2.04 -24.93
N LEU A 10 -6.54 -1.92 -26.14
CA LEU A 10 -6.96 -0.93 -27.14
C LEU A 10 -8.33 -1.26 -27.76
N GLU A 11 -8.59 -2.54 -28.02
CA GLU A 11 -9.85 -3.02 -28.61
C GLU A 11 -10.95 -3.11 -27.55
N ASN A 12 -10.62 -3.51 -26.32
CA ASN A 12 -11.58 -3.71 -25.24
C ASN A 12 -11.64 -2.51 -24.28
N ARG A 13 -11.84 -1.30 -24.82
CA ARG A 13 -11.75 -0.03 -24.04
C ARG A 13 -12.65 0.01 -22.81
N LEU A 14 -13.85 -0.57 -22.88
CA LEU A 14 -14.76 -0.64 -21.74
C LEU A 14 -14.12 -1.40 -20.56
N ILE A 15 -13.57 -2.58 -20.84
CA ILE A 15 -12.90 -3.41 -19.83
C ILE A 15 -11.69 -2.67 -19.27
N THR A 16 -10.90 -2.03 -20.14
CA THR A 16 -9.73 -1.24 -19.75
C THR A 16 -10.11 -0.12 -18.78
N ILE A 17 -11.17 0.63 -19.07
CA ILE A 17 -11.64 1.74 -18.24
C ILE A 17 -12.19 1.23 -16.91
N LEU A 18 -13.00 0.17 -16.92
CA LEU A 18 -13.53 -0.42 -15.68
C LEU A 18 -12.40 -0.92 -14.78
N LEU A 19 -11.41 -1.62 -15.34
CA LEU A 19 -10.24 -2.07 -14.61
C LEU A 19 -9.47 -0.90 -14.01
N LEU A 20 -9.27 0.17 -14.79
CA LEU A 20 -8.60 1.37 -14.32
C LEU A 20 -9.35 2.01 -13.14
N ILE A 21 -10.68 2.15 -13.25
CA ILE A 21 -11.51 2.71 -12.18
C ILE A 21 -11.38 1.88 -10.90
N ILE A 22 -11.45 0.55 -11.01
CA ILE A 22 -11.29 -0.35 -9.86
C ILE A 22 -9.93 -0.13 -9.19
N LEU A 23 -8.84 -0.09 -9.97
CA LEU A 23 -7.50 0.13 -9.44
C LEU A 23 -7.35 1.50 -8.76
N VAL A 24 -7.93 2.54 -9.35
CA VAL A 24 -7.89 3.91 -8.78
C VAL A 24 -8.70 3.97 -7.48
N VAL A 25 -9.92 3.45 -7.45
CA VAL A 25 -10.77 3.43 -6.26
C VAL A 25 -10.12 2.63 -5.13
N TRP A 26 -9.56 1.46 -5.45
CA TRP A 26 -8.82 0.65 -4.49
C TRP A 26 -7.58 1.37 -3.95
N GLY A 27 -6.84 2.03 -4.84
CA GLY A 27 -5.68 2.83 -4.50
C GLY A 27 -6.03 3.98 -3.57
N LEU A 28 -7.12 4.70 -3.82
CA LEU A 28 -7.60 5.80 -2.97
C LEU A 28 -8.03 5.32 -1.57
N SER A 29 -8.70 4.17 -1.48
CA SER A 29 -9.06 3.54 -0.20
C SER A 29 -7.83 3.15 0.63
N SER A 30 -6.75 2.71 -0.03
CA SER A 30 -5.53 2.21 0.62
C SER A 30 -4.44 3.27 0.78
N ALA A 31 -4.60 4.45 0.19
CA ALA A 31 -3.59 5.49 0.20
C ALA A 31 -3.29 5.98 1.63
N PRO A 32 -2.00 6.14 2.01
CA PRO A 32 -1.59 6.53 3.36
C PRO A 32 -1.86 8.01 3.67
N PHE A 33 -2.26 8.81 2.68
CA PHE A 33 -2.50 10.24 2.83
C PHE A 33 -3.88 10.53 3.42
N ASN A 34 -3.98 11.60 4.19
CA ASN A 34 -5.24 12.06 4.76
C ASN A 34 -5.98 12.91 3.73
N TRP A 35 -6.80 12.27 2.89
CA TRP A 35 -7.65 12.94 1.92
C TRP A 35 -9.12 12.91 2.38
N HIS A 36 -9.87 13.96 2.05
CA HIS A 36 -11.26 14.14 2.49
C HIS A 36 -12.21 13.25 1.66
N GLY A 37 -12.14 11.94 1.87
CA GLY A 37 -12.94 10.94 1.17
C GLY A 37 -14.20 10.58 1.95
N GLY A 38 -15.29 11.32 1.74
CA GLY A 38 -16.57 11.03 2.42
C GLY A 38 -17.34 9.83 1.87
N LEU A 39 -17.07 9.40 0.63
CA LEU A 39 -17.86 8.36 -0.07
C LEU A 39 -17.19 6.98 -0.12
N LEU A 40 -15.87 6.90 0.13
CA LEU A 40 -15.10 5.66 0.03
C LEU A 40 -14.65 5.22 1.43
N PRO A 41 -14.76 3.92 1.78
CA PRO A 41 -14.19 3.42 3.02
C PRO A 41 -12.68 3.62 3.01
N ARG A 42 -12.09 3.94 4.17
CA ARG A 42 -10.64 4.15 4.31
C ARG A 42 -10.00 3.01 5.08
N ASN A 43 -8.98 2.41 4.48
CA ASN A 43 -8.08 1.46 5.13
C ASN A 43 -6.64 1.76 4.69
N PRO A 44 -6.06 2.90 5.15
CA PRO A 44 -4.76 3.35 4.68
C PRO A 44 -3.65 2.38 5.11
N VAL A 45 -2.68 2.17 4.22
CA VAL A 45 -1.46 1.43 4.57
C VAL A 45 -0.69 2.21 5.66
N PRO A 46 -0.26 1.56 6.76
CA PRO A 46 0.52 2.22 7.80
C PRO A 46 1.88 2.65 7.24
N VAL A 47 2.31 3.85 7.57
CA VAL A 47 3.59 4.42 7.15
C VAL A 47 4.34 4.95 8.36
N ASP A 48 5.66 4.77 8.36
CA ASP A 48 6.56 5.32 9.37
C ASP A 48 7.53 6.29 8.71
N ALA A 49 8.11 7.19 9.50
CA ALA A 49 9.11 8.16 9.06
C ALA A 49 10.47 7.49 8.78
N ILE A 50 10.76 6.39 9.48
CA ILE A 50 12.05 5.69 9.40
C ILE A 50 11.79 4.27 8.88
N PRO A 51 12.55 3.80 7.87
CA PRO A 51 12.47 2.41 7.46
C PRO A 51 12.96 1.48 8.58
N ASP A 52 12.36 0.30 8.70
CA ASP A 52 12.85 -0.72 9.63
C ASP A 52 14.23 -1.23 9.17
N ILE A 53 15.27 -0.71 9.81
CA ILE A 53 16.68 -1.04 9.59
C ILE A 53 17.31 -1.69 10.83
N GLY A 54 16.51 -1.93 11.87
CA GLY A 54 17.00 -2.53 13.10
C GLY A 54 17.47 -3.96 12.86
N GLU A 55 18.63 -4.31 13.39
CA GLU A 55 18.99 -5.72 13.47
C GLU A 55 18.06 -6.43 14.45
N ASN A 56 17.73 -7.69 14.15
CA ASN A 56 16.93 -8.50 15.06
C ASN A 56 17.76 -8.83 16.31
N GLN A 57 17.58 -8.05 17.38
CA GLN A 57 18.40 -8.09 18.58
C GLN A 57 17.64 -8.69 19.77
N GLN A 58 18.33 -9.56 20.51
CA GLN A 58 17.86 -10.01 21.82
C GLN A 58 18.60 -9.24 22.91
N ILE A 59 17.84 -8.60 23.81
CA ILE A 59 18.39 -7.87 24.94
C ILE A 59 18.14 -8.69 26.20
N VAL A 60 19.21 -9.01 26.93
CA VAL A 60 19.15 -9.66 28.26
C VAL A 60 19.69 -8.65 29.27
N ALA A 61 18.84 -8.24 30.21
CA ALA A 61 19.18 -7.33 31.29
C ALA A 61 18.76 -7.93 32.64
N THR A 62 19.59 -7.73 33.65
CA THR A 62 19.26 -8.06 35.05
C THR A 62 19.63 -6.88 35.92
N GLU A 63 18.80 -6.57 36.91
CA GLU A 63 19.13 -5.58 37.93
C GLU A 63 20.20 -6.16 38.86
N TRP A 64 21.23 -5.38 39.18
CA TRP A 64 22.23 -5.72 40.20
C TRP A 64 22.14 -4.67 41.31
N MET A 65 21.69 -5.08 42.50
CA MET A 65 21.44 -4.16 43.61
C MET A 65 22.70 -3.54 44.23
N GLY A 66 23.90 -3.88 43.74
CA GLY A 66 25.14 -3.46 44.39
C GLY A 66 25.31 -4.11 45.77
N ARG A 67 26.27 -3.62 46.55
CA ARG A 67 26.31 -3.86 48.00
C ARG A 67 25.63 -2.68 48.68
#